data_AF-A0AB34IVI1-F1
#
_entry.id   AF-A0AB34IVI1-F1
#
_cell.length_a   1.000
_cell.length_b   1.000
_cell.length_c   1.000
_cell.angle_alpha   90.00
_cell.angle_beta   90.00
_cell.angle_gamma   90.00
#
_symmetry.space_group_name_H-M   'P 1'
#
loop_
_entity.id
_entity.type
_entity.pdbx_description
1 polymer ?
#
loop_
_entity_poly.entity_id
_entity_poly.type
_entity_poly.pdbx_seq_one_letter_code
_entity_poly.pdbx_strand_id
1 'polypeptide(L)'
;MSTRSRALRLLDDLAARLAPTTSPRPRSDNPFAGLFPWELRSRASLDVPRRAHGVDTQYAAELLDFAGVCAFSRAIDGALAAQCRHAADSLAGEVRAAVRAHSLDPDDPVQSFRFDGAYQRGPGRVDLRDHEAMGRPPFDHESLRGEAAWMPLVTRVLGEGARLLWRGVVVTEPNTPEQPFHSDGPLVSKQEWRKRGVAVGETAAAPPHSLIVFVPLVRCDSRGEVRPTSFLPGSHHQVTANALQAETVEAGCSSGAGMPAVIDAEPGDAIVFDMRTHHAGGANTSRERRSVLYFTYALPWYDAEMQRELLGSAGLVQRGAAPAPKLTPAPPT
;
A
#
# COMPACT_ATOMS: atom_id res chain seq x y z
N MET A 1 -0.18 9.13 37.43
CA MET A 1 -0.64 9.64 36.12
C MET A 1 -1.20 8.47 35.34
N SER A 2 -2.41 8.57 34.77
CA SER A 2 -2.97 7.45 34.00
C SER A 2 -2.22 7.27 32.67
N THR A 3 -2.22 6.04 32.15
CA THR A 3 -1.53 5.62 30.92
C THR A 3 -1.97 6.46 29.72
N ARG A 4 -3.27 6.80 29.63
CA ARG A 4 -3.84 7.72 28.63
C ARG A 4 -3.20 9.11 28.65
N SER A 5 -2.85 9.63 29.84
CA SER A 5 -2.17 10.92 29.95
C SER A 5 -0.72 10.88 29.45
N ARG A 6 -0.08 9.70 29.38
CA ARG A 6 1.29 9.55 28.86
C ARG A 6 1.32 9.48 27.34
N ALA A 7 0.39 8.74 26.72
CA ALA A 7 0.25 8.68 25.26
C ALA A 7 -0.14 10.05 24.68
N LEU A 8 -1.12 10.74 25.29
CA LEU A 8 -1.48 12.11 24.88
C LEU A 8 -0.30 13.08 25.01
N ARG A 9 0.50 12.99 26.08
CA ARG A 9 1.74 13.78 26.20
C ARG A 9 2.77 13.44 25.14
N LEU A 10 2.91 12.19 24.73
CA LEU A 10 3.82 11.80 23.65
C LEU A 10 3.34 12.34 22.30
N LEU A 11 2.03 12.38 22.06
CA LEU A 11 1.44 13.01 20.87
C LEU A 11 1.54 14.53 20.89
N ASP A 12 1.39 15.17 22.06
CA ASP A 12 1.59 16.61 22.23
C ASP A 12 3.07 16.99 22.06
N ASP A 13 3.98 16.20 22.64
CA ASP A 13 5.42 16.35 22.45
C ASP A 13 5.81 16.09 20.98
N LEU A 14 5.13 15.16 20.30
CA LEU A 14 5.30 14.90 18.88
C LEU A 14 4.84 16.09 18.05
N ALA A 15 3.65 16.63 18.33
CA ALA A 15 3.11 17.82 17.71
C ALA A 15 4.05 19.01 17.90
N ALA A 16 4.65 19.17 19.09
CA ALA A 16 5.62 20.21 19.40
C ALA A 16 6.99 20.00 18.73
N ARG A 17 7.40 18.75 18.44
CA ARG A 17 8.66 18.42 17.73
C ARG A 17 8.52 18.47 16.21
N LEU A 18 7.33 18.15 15.70
CA LEU A 18 6.96 18.33 14.30
C LEU A 18 6.59 19.78 14.00
N ALA A 19 6.30 20.60 15.02
CA ALA A 19 6.24 22.04 14.87
C ALA A 19 7.62 22.51 14.37
N PRO A 20 7.67 23.27 13.26
CA PRO A 20 8.93 23.58 12.59
C PRO A 20 9.86 24.36 13.54
N THR A 21 10.92 23.71 14.00
CA THR A 21 12.03 24.35 14.70
C THR A 21 12.85 25.09 13.64
N THR A 22 12.58 26.39 13.52
CA THR A 22 13.25 27.33 12.61
C THR A 22 13.32 26.83 11.16
N SER A 23 12.15 26.67 10.54
CA SER A 23 12.03 26.72 9.07
C SER A 23 11.59 28.12 8.65
N PRO A 24 11.81 28.55 7.39
CA PRO A 24 11.39 29.86 6.91
C PRO A 24 9.91 30.07 7.22
N ARG A 25 9.51 31.32 7.50
CA ARG A 25 8.11 31.70 7.73
C ARG A 25 7.17 30.87 6.84
N PRO A 26 6.09 30.29 7.39
CA PRO A 26 5.16 29.53 6.59
C PRO A 26 4.77 30.38 5.39
N ARG A 27 5.01 29.86 4.17
CA ARG A 27 4.27 30.37 3.02
C ARG A 27 2.80 30.26 3.41
N SER A 28 2.03 31.30 3.17
CA SER A 28 0.58 31.39 3.39
C SER A 28 -0.25 30.31 2.67
N ASP A 29 0.41 29.29 2.10
CA ASP A 29 -0.08 28.43 1.04
C ASP A 29 0.06 26.93 1.40
N ASN A 30 0.51 26.54 2.60
CA ASN A 30 0.50 25.13 3.02
C ASN A 30 -0.96 24.72 3.34
N PRO A 31 -1.59 23.86 2.52
CA PRO A 31 -2.99 23.49 2.71
C PRO A 31 -3.23 22.64 3.97
N PHE A 32 -2.18 22.13 4.60
CA PHE A 32 -2.25 21.25 5.79
C PHE A 32 -1.84 21.96 7.09
N ALA A 33 -1.60 23.27 7.05
CA ALA A 33 -1.23 24.03 8.24
C ALA A 33 -2.30 23.90 9.34
N GLY A 34 -1.89 23.45 10.52
CA GLY A 34 -2.79 23.26 11.67
C GLY A 34 -3.57 21.95 11.67
N LEU A 35 -3.34 21.07 10.69
CA LEU A 35 -3.87 19.71 10.68
C LEU A 35 -2.83 18.70 11.15
N PHE A 36 -3.31 17.57 11.65
CA PHE A 36 -2.55 16.35 11.83
C PHE A 36 -2.89 15.32 10.75
N PRO A 37 -1.93 14.46 10.35
CA PRO A 37 -2.20 13.45 9.33
C PRO A 37 -3.42 12.58 9.64
N TRP A 38 -3.59 12.14 10.90
CA TRP A 38 -4.70 11.27 11.34
C TRP A 38 -6.09 11.95 11.36
N GLU A 39 -6.16 13.23 11.00
CA GLU A 39 -7.44 13.93 10.78
C GLU A 39 -7.96 13.73 9.34
N LEU A 40 -7.12 13.26 8.41
CA LEU A 40 -7.50 12.95 7.04
C LEU A 40 -8.15 11.58 6.94
N ARG A 41 -9.43 11.49 7.32
CA ARG A 41 -10.14 10.22 7.57
C ARG A 41 -11.01 9.71 6.44
N SER A 42 -11.11 10.45 5.34
CA SER A 42 -12.07 10.18 4.27
C SER A 42 -11.41 10.22 2.90
N ARG A 43 -12.10 9.63 1.91
CA ARG A 43 -11.75 9.84 0.50
C ARG A 43 -11.60 11.32 0.16
N ALA A 44 -12.57 12.15 0.55
CA ALA A 44 -12.57 13.58 0.21
C ALA A 44 -11.34 14.34 0.74
N SER A 45 -10.85 13.98 1.92
CA SER A 45 -9.65 14.59 2.52
C SER A 45 -8.33 14.11 1.90
N LEU A 46 -8.37 13.04 1.10
CA LEU A 46 -7.20 12.44 0.46
C LEU A 46 -7.24 12.54 -1.07
N ASP A 47 -8.30 13.11 -1.64
CA ASP A 47 -8.48 13.23 -3.09
C ASP A 47 -7.58 14.34 -3.64
N VAL A 48 -6.87 14.02 -4.72
CA VAL A 48 -6.01 14.98 -5.43
C VAL A 48 -6.90 15.78 -6.40
N PRO A 49 -6.97 17.11 -6.26
CA PRO A 49 -7.75 17.93 -7.16
C PRO A 49 -7.28 17.79 -8.61
N ARG A 50 -8.23 17.72 -9.54
CA ARG A 50 -7.97 17.89 -10.97
C ARG A 50 -8.01 19.37 -11.34
N ARG A 51 -6.96 19.85 -12.00
CA ARG A 51 -6.86 21.17 -12.63
C ARG A 51 -7.05 21.05 -14.15
N ALA A 52 -7.09 22.19 -14.84
CA ALA A 52 -7.28 22.24 -16.29
C ALA A 52 -6.27 21.41 -17.10
N HIS A 53 -5.07 21.19 -16.55
CA HIS A 53 -3.98 20.44 -17.19
C HIS A 53 -3.74 19.05 -16.60
N GLY A 54 -4.72 18.49 -15.89
CA GLY A 54 -4.62 17.18 -15.26
C GLY A 54 -4.55 17.25 -13.73
N VAL A 55 -3.98 16.22 -13.12
CA VAL A 55 -3.90 16.08 -11.65
C VAL A 55 -2.91 17.08 -11.07
N ASP A 56 -3.24 17.66 -9.91
CA ASP A 56 -2.32 18.56 -9.19
C ASP A 56 -1.19 17.77 -8.53
N THR A 57 -0.13 17.51 -9.29
CA THR A 57 1.00 16.68 -8.84
C THR A 57 1.77 17.31 -7.69
N GLN A 58 1.76 18.64 -7.57
CA GLN A 58 2.42 19.30 -6.44
C GLN A 58 1.62 19.06 -5.17
N TYR A 59 0.31 19.31 -5.19
CA TYR A 59 -0.56 19.02 -4.06
C TYR A 59 -0.49 17.54 -3.69
N ALA A 60 -0.49 16.63 -4.67
CA ALA A 60 -0.39 15.20 -4.43
C ALA A 60 0.92 14.80 -3.72
N ALA A 61 2.05 15.42 -4.09
CA ALA A 61 3.34 15.17 -3.43
C ALA A 61 3.39 15.73 -2.01
N GLU A 62 2.82 16.93 -1.78
CA GLU A 62 2.72 17.54 -0.45
C GLU A 62 1.80 16.70 0.46
N LEU A 63 0.67 16.21 -0.08
CA LEU A 63 -0.24 15.31 0.62
C LEU A 63 0.41 13.97 0.94
N LEU A 64 1.19 13.41 0.01
CA LEU A 64 1.91 12.15 0.23
C LEU A 64 3.02 12.31 1.28
N ASP A 65 3.75 13.42 1.30
CA ASP A 65 4.74 13.71 2.34
C ASP A 65 4.07 13.85 3.72
N PHE A 66 2.95 14.56 3.78
CA PHE A 66 2.21 14.78 5.02
C PHE A 66 1.52 13.51 5.53
N ALA A 67 0.73 12.84 4.69
CA ALA A 67 -0.19 11.77 5.06
C ALA A 67 0.28 10.37 4.67
N GLY A 68 1.23 10.24 3.75
CA GLY A 68 1.72 8.95 3.27
C GLY A 68 0.78 8.25 2.28
N VAL A 69 -0.35 8.87 1.93
CA VAL A 69 -1.35 8.35 0.99
C VAL A 69 -2.11 9.50 0.32
N CYS A 70 -2.47 9.34 -0.95
CA CYS A 70 -3.37 10.21 -1.69
C CYS A 70 -4.17 9.41 -2.74
N ALA A 71 -5.25 9.97 -3.24
CA ALA A 71 -6.18 9.29 -4.13
C ALA A 71 -6.50 10.10 -5.39
N PHE A 72 -6.69 9.39 -6.49
CA PHE A 72 -6.90 9.93 -7.82
C PHE A 72 -8.22 9.41 -8.35
N SER A 73 -9.15 10.32 -8.62
CA SER A 73 -10.44 9.96 -9.19
C SER A 73 -10.31 9.69 -10.70
N ARG A 74 -10.89 8.58 -11.18
CA ARG A 74 -10.89 8.19 -12.61
C ARG A 74 -9.48 8.17 -13.21
N ALA A 75 -8.56 7.51 -12.52
CA ALA A 75 -7.15 7.40 -12.92
C ALA A 75 -6.99 6.58 -14.22
N ILE A 76 -7.87 5.60 -14.43
CA ILE A 76 -8.00 4.86 -15.70
C ILE A 76 -9.45 4.86 -16.17
N ASP A 77 -9.66 4.49 -17.43
CA ASP A 77 -10.99 4.32 -18.00
C ASP A 77 -11.75 3.15 -17.35
N GLY A 78 -13.07 3.32 -17.19
CA GLY A 78 -13.94 2.32 -16.56
C GLY A 78 -14.04 1.01 -17.36
N ALA A 79 -13.98 1.07 -18.70
CA ALA A 79 -13.97 -0.13 -19.52
C ALA A 79 -12.64 -0.89 -19.37
N LEU A 80 -11.51 -0.19 -19.29
CA LEU A 80 -10.22 -0.81 -18.98
C LEU A 80 -10.23 -1.46 -17.59
N ALA A 81 -10.76 -0.78 -16.58
CA ALA A 81 -10.92 -1.36 -15.23
C ALA A 81 -11.78 -2.64 -15.26
N ALA A 82 -12.87 -2.65 -16.02
CA ALA A 82 -13.73 -3.82 -16.18
C ALA A 82 -13.02 -4.99 -16.91
N GLN A 83 -12.24 -4.70 -17.95
CA GLN A 83 -11.41 -5.71 -18.63
C GLN A 83 -10.38 -6.32 -17.68
N CYS A 84 -9.65 -5.48 -16.93
CA CYS A 84 -8.72 -5.92 -15.90
C CYS A 84 -9.40 -6.78 -14.84
N ARG A 85 -10.60 -6.40 -14.39
CA ARG A 85 -11.38 -7.19 -13.43
C ARG A 85 -11.67 -8.59 -13.98
N HIS A 86 -12.22 -8.67 -15.18
CA HIS A 86 -12.59 -9.93 -15.81
C HIS A 86 -11.36 -10.85 -15.95
N ALA A 87 -10.24 -10.31 -16.43
CA ALA A 87 -8.99 -11.06 -16.55
C ALA A 87 -8.45 -11.53 -15.19
N ALA A 88 -8.55 -10.69 -14.14
CA ALA A 88 -8.10 -11.04 -12.79
C ALA A 88 -8.96 -12.16 -12.19
N ASP A 89 -10.28 -12.09 -12.36
CA ASP A 89 -11.20 -13.10 -11.83
C ASP A 89 -11.01 -14.46 -12.53
N SER A 90 -10.81 -14.46 -13.86
CA SER A 90 -10.47 -15.68 -14.61
C SER A 90 -9.15 -16.29 -14.12
N LEU A 91 -8.09 -15.49 -14.03
CA LEU A 91 -6.78 -15.97 -13.61
C LEU A 91 -6.76 -16.49 -12.17
N ALA A 92 -7.45 -15.81 -11.25
CA ALA A 92 -7.61 -16.33 -9.87
C ALA A 92 -8.40 -17.64 -9.83
N GLY A 93 -9.40 -17.79 -10.69
CA GLY A 93 -10.13 -19.05 -10.86
C GLY A 93 -9.21 -20.19 -11.31
N GLU A 94 -8.38 -19.95 -12.32
CA GLU A 94 -7.40 -20.91 -12.84
C GLU A 94 -6.38 -21.31 -11.77
N VAL A 95 -5.78 -20.33 -11.08
CA VAL A 95 -4.82 -20.60 -10.01
C VAL A 95 -5.45 -21.43 -8.90
N ARG A 96 -6.67 -21.11 -8.47
CA ARG A 96 -7.35 -21.88 -7.42
C ARG A 96 -7.72 -23.29 -7.88
N ALA A 97 -8.13 -23.46 -9.13
CA ALA A 97 -8.35 -24.79 -9.71
C ALA A 97 -7.03 -25.61 -9.70
N ALA A 98 -5.91 -24.99 -10.06
CA ALA A 98 -4.59 -25.61 -10.01
C ALA A 98 -4.17 -25.97 -8.58
N VAL A 99 -4.41 -25.09 -7.59
CA VAL A 99 -4.16 -25.38 -6.16
C VAL A 99 -4.92 -26.64 -5.73
N ARG A 100 -6.22 -26.71 -6.05
CA ARG A 100 -7.07 -27.87 -5.71
C ARG A 100 -6.64 -29.14 -6.41
N ALA A 101 -6.20 -29.05 -7.67
CA ALA A 101 -5.66 -30.19 -8.41
C ALA A 101 -4.39 -30.79 -7.74
N HIS A 102 -3.66 -29.98 -6.97
CA HIS A 102 -2.54 -30.43 -6.14
C HIS A 102 -2.96 -30.84 -4.72
N SER A 103 -4.25 -31.05 -4.47
CA SER A 103 -4.80 -31.43 -3.15
C SER A 103 -4.50 -30.43 -2.03
N LEU A 104 -4.27 -29.17 -2.38
CA LEU A 104 -4.15 -28.05 -1.43
C LEU A 104 -5.50 -27.33 -1.32
N ASP A 105 -5.79 -26.79 -0.14
CA ASP A 105 -6.94 -25.92 0.06
C ASP A 105 -6.50 -24.45 -0.04
N PRO A 106 -6.96 -23.69 -1.05
CA PRO A 106 -6.56 -22.29 -1.23
C PRO A 106 -7.12 -21.35 -0.15
N ASP A 107 -7.99 -21.84 0.73
CA ASP A 107 -8.59 -21.08 1.82
C ASP A 107 -8.01 -21.49 3.20
N ASP A 108 -7.14 -22.49 3.25
CA ASP A 108 -6.53 -22.97 4.48
C ASP A 108 -5.51 -21.92 5.02
N PRO A 109 -5.64 -21.47 6.28
CA PRO A 109 -4.72 -20.51 6.90
C PRO A 109 -3.35 -21.09 7.25
N VAL A 110 -3.21 -22.41 7.32
CA VAL A 110 -2.00 -23.14 7.66
C VAL A 110 -1.24 -23.55 6.40
N GLN A 111 -1.96 -23.97 5.35
CA GLN A 111 -1.38 -24.35 4.08
C GLN A 111 -1.30 -23.13 3.16
N SER A 112 -0.13 -22.50 3.08
CA SER A 112 0.12 -21.46 2.08
C SER A 112 0.64 -22.07 0.78
N PHE A 113 0.10 -21.64 -0.35
CA PHE A 113 0.66 -22.00 -1.67
C PHE A 113 1.52 -20.88 -2.24
N ARG A 114 2.50 -21.29 -3.06
CA ARG A 114 3.33 -20.41 -3.88
C ARG A 114 3.70 -21.12 -5.18
N PHE A 115 3.13 -20.65 -6.28
CA PHE A 115 3.51 -21.00 -7.64
C PHE A 115 4.33 -19.86 -8.26
N ASP A 116 4.83 -20.08 -9.47
CA ASP A 116 5.50 -19.03 -10.21
C ASP A 116 4.50 -17.90 -10.53
N GLY A 117 4.78 -16.69 -10.05
CA GLY A 117 3.90 -15.53 -10.22
C GLY A 117 2.56 -15.56 -9.46
N ALA A 118 2.30 -16.55 -8.60
CA ALA A 118 1.06 -16.62 -7.81
C ALA A 118 1.29 -17.14 -6.39
N TYR A 119 0.81 -16.45 -5.36
CA TYR A 119 0.93 -16.91 -3.98
C TYR A 119 -0.24 -16.48 -3.11
N GLN A 120 -0.42 -17.21 -2.02
CA GLN A 120 -1.42 -16.88 -1.01
C GLN A 120 -0.87 -15.78 -0.08
N ARG A 121 -1.56 -14.62 -0.03
CA ARG A 121 -1.22 -13.52 0.88
C ARG A 121 -1.89 -13.67 2.26
N GLY A 122 -2.83 -14.61 2.35
CA GLY A 122 -3.61 -14.98 3.53
C GLY A 122 -4.83 -15.80 3.11
N PRO A 123 -5.63 -16.29 4.07
CA PRO A 123 -6.88 -17.00 3.76
C PRO A 123 -7.76 -16.19 2.80
N GLY A 124 -8.24 -16.83 1.73
CA GLY A 124 -9.11 -16.19 0.73
C GLY A 124 -8.46 -15.11 -0.13
N ARG A 125 -7.12 -14.96 -0.12
CA ARG A 125 -6.41 -13.94 -0.92
C ARG A 125 -5.32 -14.54 -1.79
N VAL A 126 -5.50 -14.37 -3.10
CA VAL A 126 -4.51 -14.74 -4.13
C VAL A 126 -3.82 -13.48 -4.61
N ASP A 127 -2.49 -13.48 -4.61
CA ASP A 127 -1.66 -12.42 -5.18
C ASP A 127 -0.96 -12.95 -6.43
N LEU A 128 -1.22 -12.31 -7.56
CA LEU A 128 -0.72 -12.68 -8.89
C LEU A 128 0.45 -11.78 -9.30
N ARG A 129 1.42 -11.60 -8.39
CA ARG A 129 2.59 -10.73 -8.58
C ARG A 129 3.51 -11.24 -9.67
N ASP A 130 3.82 -10.37 -10.62
CA ASP A 130 4.70 -10.62 -11.77
C ASP A 130 4.31 -11.89 -12.55
N HIS A 131 3.06 -12.32 -12.44
CA HIS A 131 2.50 -13.38 -13.26
C HIS A 131 2.67 -13.01 -14.73
N GLU A 132 2.91 -13.99 -15.61
CA GLU A 132 3.16 -13.73 -17.05
C GLU A 132 2.04 -12.89 -17.69
N ALA A 133 0.80 -13.12 -17.28
CA ALA A 133 -0.38 -12.36 -17.71
C ALA A 133 -0.26 -10.84 -17.44
N MET A 134 0.49 -10.41 -16.42
CA MET A 134 0.71 -8.99 -16.13
C MET A 134 1.47 -8.27 -17.24
N GLY A 135 2.18 -9.01 -18.11
CA GLY A 135 2.86 -8.50 -19.29
C GLY A 135 2.04 -8.52 -20.57
N ARG A 136 0.72 -8.72 -20.49
CA ARG A 136 -0.19 -8.83 -21.63
C ARG A 136 -1.47 -8.02 -21.38
N PRO A 137 -2.25 -7.72 -22.43
CA PRO A 137 -3.53 -7.04 -22.25
C PRO A 137 -4.48 -7.86 -21.36
N PRO A 138 -5.29 -7.19 -20.52
CA PRO A 138 -5.41 -5.74 -20.37
C PRO A 138 -4.39 -5.12 -19.40
N PHE A 139 -3.58 -5.92 -18.70
CA PHE A 139 -2.72 -5.46 -17.60
C PHE A 139 -1.50 -4.63 -18.03
N ASP A 140 -1.09 -4.71 -19.30
CA ASP A 140 0.04 -3.98 -19.87
C ASP A 140 -0.37 -2.73 -20.67
N HIS A 141 -1.64 -2.31 -20.60
CA HIS A 141 -2.15 -1.13 -21.28
C HIS A 141 -1.34 0.14 -20.94
N GLU A 142 -1.21 1.08 -21.87
CA GLU A 142 -0.37 2.28 -21.70
C GLU A 142 -0.79 3.17 -20.52
N SER A 143 -2.10 3.31 -20.29
CA SER A 143 -2.71 4.01 -19.15
C SER A 143 -2.47 3.34 -17.79
N LEU A 144 -1.87 2.15 -17.77
CA LEU A 144 -1.40 1.44 -16.58
C LEU A 144 0.13 1.46 -16.45
N ARG A 145 0.83 2.00 -17.46
CA ARG A 145 2.29 2.04 -17.58
C ARG A 145 2.76 3.48 -17.67
N GLY A 146 3.49 3.84 -18.74
CA GLY A 146 4.15 5.13 -18.90
C GLY A 146 3.19 6.31 -18.97
N GLU A 147 1.94 6.09 -19.40
CA GLU A 147 0.91 7.12 -19.51
C GLU A 147 -0.08 7.12 -18.35
N ALA A 148 0.18 6.34 -17.31
CA ALA A 148 -0.73 6.28 -16.17
C ALA A 148 -0.80 7.63 -15.44
N ALA A 149 -2.00 8.00 -14.99
CA ALA A 149 -2.27 9.31 -14.40
C ALA A 149 -1.43 9.62 -13.15
N TRP A 150 -0.89 8.60 -12.48
CA TRP A 150 -0.01 8.75 -11.32
C TRP A 150 1.48 8.89 -11.66
N MET A 151 1.91 8.61 -12.89
CA MET A 151 3.34 8.66 -13.26
C MET A 151 4.01 10.02 -13.07
N PRO A 152 3.33 11.16 -13.30
CA PRO A 152 3.88 12.46 -12.94
C PRO A 152 4.19 12.61 -11.43
N LEU A 153 3.35 12.04 -10.56
CA LEU A 153 3.62 12.01 -9.11
C LEU A 153 4.81 11.09 -8.79
N VAL A 154 4.85 9.90 -9.38
CA VAL A 154 5.97 8.94 -9.22
C VAL A 154 7.29 9.62 -9.58
N THR A 155 7.35 10.28 -10.73
CA THR A 155 8.54 10.99 -11.22
C THR A 155 8.93 12.15 -10.30
N ARG A 156 7.94 12.89 -9.78
CA ARG A 156 8.19 13.98 -8.83
C ARG A 156 8.78 13.50 -7.51
N VAL A 157 8.32 12.36 -6.99
CA VAL A 157 8.68 11.86 -5.66
C VAL A 157 9.95 10.99 -5.69
N LEU A 158 10.08 10.13 -6.69
CA LEU A 158 11.18 9.17 -6.82
C LEU A 158 12.23 9.59 -7.88
N GLY A 159 11.97 10.65 -8.63
CA GLY A 159 12.83 11.14 -9.71
C GLY A 159 12.63 10.41 -11.05
N GLU A 160 13.27 10.94 -12.10
CA GLU A 160 13.25 10.40 -13.48
C GLU A 160 13.77 8.96 -13.59
N GLY A 161 14.61 8.54 -12.64
CA GLY A 161 15.14 7.18 -12.58
C GLY A 161 14.21 6.16 -11.93
N ALA A 162 13.00 6.55 -11.52
CA ALA A 162 12.06 5.63 -10.89
C ALA A 162 11.80 4.41 -11.77
N ARG A 163 11.83 3.22 -11.17
CA ARG A 163 11.56 1.96 -11.87
C ARG A 163 10.33 1.27 -11.32
N LEU A 164 9.62 0.55 -12.20
CA LEU A 164 8.62 -0.42 -11.76
C LEU A 164 9.35 -1.62 -11.16
N LEU A 165 9.12 -1.87 -9.87
CA LEU A 165 9.71 -2.96 -9.11
C LEU A 165 8.84 -4.21 -9.16
N TRP A 166 7.52 -4.06 -8.94
CA TRP A 166 6.54 -5.15 -9.04
C TRP A 166 5.26 -4.64 -9.66
N ARG A 167 4.53 -5.55 -10.30
CA ARG A 167 3.12 -5.36 -10.63
C ARG A 167 2.36 -6.64 -10.37
N GLY A 168 1.09 -6.54 -10.02
CA GLY A 168 0.29 -7.72 -9.77
C GLY A 168 -1.15 -7.35 -9.50
N VAL A 169 -1.99 -8.36 -9.31
CA VAL A 169 -3.35 -8.17 -8.84
C VAL A 169 -3.57 -9.04 -7.60
N VAL A 170 -4.13 -8.43 -6.55
CA VAL A 170 -4.63 -9.16 -5.39
C VAL A 170 -6.12 -9.40 -5.60
N VAL A 171 -6.51 -10.66 -5.61
CA VAL A 171 -7.91 -11.10 -5.69
C VAL A 171 -8.32 -11.61 -4.32
N THR A 172 -9.30 -10.93 -3.72
CA THR A 172 -9.89 -11.29 -2.43
C THR A 172 -11.21 -12.00 -2.66
N GLU A 173 -11.32 -13.24 -2.22
CA GLU A 173 -12.49 -14.09 -2.37
C GLU A 173 -13.66 -13.64 -1.46
N PRO A 174 -14.90 -14.06 -1.78
CA PRO A 174 -16.04 -13.96 -0.89
C PRO A 174 -15.76 -14.46 0.53
N ASN A 175 -16.38 -13.82 1.52
CA ASN A 175 -16.26 -14.11 2.96
C ASN A 175 -14.84 -14.01 3.54
N THR A 176 -13.97 -13.21 2.93
CA THR A 176 -12.61 -13.00 3.43
C THR A 176 -12.58 -11.91 4.51
N PRO A 177 -12.04 -12.17 5.72
CA PRO A 177 -11.98 -11.17 6.79
C PRO A 177 -10.95 -10.06 6.50
N GLU A 178 -11.09 -8.93 7.18
CA GLU A 178 -10.15 -7.80 7.12
C GLU A 178 -8.71 -8.23 7.51
N GLN A 179 -7.70 -7.64 6.85
CA GLN A 179 -6.30 -7.86 7.20
C GLN A 179 -5.89 -7.08 8.45
N PRO A 180 -4.89 -7.54 9.21
CA PRO A 180 -4.21 -6.67 10.16
C PRO A 180 -3.50 -5.53 9.43
N PHE A 181 -3.37 -4.38 10.11
CA PHE A 181 -2.56 -3.27 9.63
C PHE A 181 -1.10 -3.69 9.49
N HIS A 182 -0.51 -3.39 8.34
CA HIS A 182 0.89 -3.68 8.02
C HIS A 182 1.45 -2.61 7.07
N SER A 183 2.78 -2.52 6.99
CA SER A 183 3.47 -1.82 5.91
C SER A 183 4.05 -2.86 4.94
N ASP A 184 4.13 -2.52 3.66
CA ASP A 184 4.62 -3.43 2.62
C ASP A 184 6.15 -3.40 2.48
N GLY A 185 6.80 -2.39 3.06
CA GLY A 185 8.25 -2.26 3.02
C GLY A 185 8.86 -1.81 4.34
N PRO A 186 10.09 -2.27 4.60
CA PRO A 186 10.82 -1.89 5.79
C PRO A 186 11.24 -0.42 5.76
N LEU A 187 11.56 0.10 6.92
CA LEU A 187 12.21 1.40 7.06
C LEU A 187 13.68 1.27 6.63
N VAL A 188 14.10 2.12 5.69
CA VAL A 188 15.50 2.22 5.27
C VAL A 188 16.28 3.00 6.33
N SER A 189 17.36 2.41 6.84
CA SER A 189 18.15 3.02 7.92
C SER A 189 18.81 4.33 7.47
N LYS A 190 19.03 5.25 8.41
CA LYS A 190 19.75 6.51 8.14
C LYS A 190 21.16 6.27 7.59
N GLN A 191 21.82 5.20 8.04
CA GLN A 191 23.14 4.83 7.51
C GLN A 191 23.06 4.47 6.03
N GLU A 192 22.03 3.72 5.64
CA GLU A 192 21.81 3.31 4.26
C GLU A 192 21.52 4.52 3.37
N TRP A 193 20.72 5.49 3.85
CA TRP A 193 20.54 6.77 3.16
C TRP A 193 21.84 7.57 2.99
N ARG A 194 22.69 7.63 4.03
CA ARG A 194 23.99 8.32 3.95
C ARG A 194 24.92 7.70 2.91
N LYS A 195 24.95 6.37 2.79
CA LYS A 195 25.72 5.69 1.72
C LYS A 195 25.30 6.13 0.32
N ARG A 196 24.05 6.61 0.16
CA ARG A 196 23.49 7.13 -1.09
C ARG A 196 23.61 8.64 -1.23
N GLY A 197 24.37 9.30 -0.35
CA GLY A 197 24.55 10.75 -0.37
C GLY A 197 23.33 11.55 0.12
N VAL A 198 22.35 10.89 0.74
CA VAL A 198 21.15 11.57 1.27
C VAL A 198 21.32 11.79 2.77
N ALA A 199 21.44 13.06 3.16
CA ALA A 199 21.47 13.45 4.56
C ALA A 199 20.04 13.46 5.13
N VAL A 200 19.69 12.41 5.88
CA VAL A 200 18.44 12.37 6.67
C VAL A 200 18.74 12.97 8.04
N GLY A 201 18.10 14.09 8.35
CA GLY A 201 18.20 14.77 9.65
C GLY A 201 17.80 13.86 10.82
N GLU A 202 18.18 14.22 12.04
CA GLU A 202 17.88 13.37 13.20
C GLU A 202 16.38 13.24 13.48
N THR A 203 15.64 14.31 13.24
CA THR A 203 14.19 14.42 13.42
C THR A 203 13.40 14.36 12.10
N ALA A 204 14.09 14.41 10.96
CA ALA A 204 13.45 14.41 9.65
C ALA A 204 12.98 13.01 9.28
N ALA A 205 11.81 12.93 8.67
CA ALA A 205 11.36 11.72 8.00
C ALA A 205 12.32 11.38 6.85
N ALA A 206 12.67 10.11 6.70
CA ALA A 206 13.38 9.67 5.51
C ALA A 206 12.49 9.91 4.28
N PRO A 207 13.06 10.31 3.13
CA PRO A 207 12.29 10.45 1.91
C PRO A 207 11.69 9.10 1.48
N PRO A 208 10.60 9.11 0.69
CA PRO A 208 10.07 7.90 0.09
C PRO A 208 11.14 7.19 -0.74
N HIS A 209 11.26 5.87 -0.59
CA HIS A 209 12.13 5.04 -1.43
C HIS A 209 11.35 4.13 -2.38
N SER A 210 10.05 3.96 -2.11
CA SER A 210 9.12 3.24 -2.95
C SER A 210 7.69 3.73 -2.71
N LEU A 211 6.92 3.79 -3.81
CA LEU A 211 5.50 4.09 -3.83
C LEU A 211 4.73 2.89 -4.34
N ILE A 212 3.55 2.66 -3.77
CA ILE A 212 2.59 1.66 -4.22
C ILE A 212 1.36 2.37 -4.75
N VAL A 213 0.90 1.93 -5.91
CA VAL A 213 -0.36 2.36 -6.51
C VAL A 213 -1.32 1.20 -6.45
N PHE A 214 -2.48 1.40 -5.83
CA PHE A 214 -3.62 0.49 -5.89
C PHE A 214 -4.68 1.03 -6.83
N VAL A 215 -5.17 0.16 -7.72
CA VAL A 215 -6.29 0.44 -8.63
C VAL A 215 -7.39 -0.57 -8.33
N PRO A 216 -8.40 -0.19 -7.52
CA PRO A 216 -9.57 -1.03 -7.31
C PRO A 216 -10.28 -1.32 -8.63
N LEU A 217 -10.58 -2.60 -8.88
CA LEU A 217 -11.26 -3.06 -10.09
C LEU A 217 -12.76 -3.31 -9.86
N VAL A 218 -13.20 -3.15 -8.62
CA VAL A 218 -14.60 -3.20 -8.18
C VAL A 218 -14.89 -2.00 -7.27
N ARG A 219 -16.16 -1.60 -7.20
CA ARG A 219 -16.59 -0.60 -6.24
C ARG A 219 -16.34 -1.10 -4.82
N CYS A 220 -15.68 -0.28 -4.01
CA CYS A 220 -15.42 -0.54 -2.60
C CYS A 220 -16.08 0.57 -1.76
N ASP A 221 -16.92 0.17 -0.81
CA ASP A 221 -17.72 1.09 0.00
C ASP A 221 -17.52 0.76 1.48
N SER A 222 -17.15 1.76 2.27
CA SER A 222 -16.92 1.67 3.72
C SER A 222 -18.11 1.10 4.49
N ARG A 223 -19.32 1.25 3.95
CA ARG A 223 -20.60 0.77 4.50
C ARG A 223 -21.15 -0.47 3.78
N GLY A 224 -20.49 -0.90 2.70
CA GLY A 224 -20.91 -2.04 1.89
C GLY A 224 -20.28 -3.37 2.32
N GLU A 225 -20.60 -4.41 1.55
CA GLU A 225 -20.06 -5.77 1.74
C GLU A 225 -18.63 -5.92 1.20
N VAL A 226 -18.24 -5.10 0.22
CA VAL A 226 -16.88 -5.02 -0.31
C VAL A 226 -16.20 -3.80 0.33
N ARG A 227 -15.51 -4.01 1.45
CA ARG A 227 -14.87 -2.91 2.18
C ARG A 227 -13.55 -2.50 1.51
N PRO A 228 -13.24 -1.20 1.44
CA PRO A 228 -12.00 -0.70 0.82
C PRO A 228 -10.76 -1.01 1.66
N THR A 229 -9.60 -0.65 1.13
CA THR A 229 -8.36 -0.61 1.93
C THR A 229 -8.40 0.58 2.88
N SER A 230 -8.07 0.32 4.14
CA SER A 230 -7.92 1.34 5.18
C SER A 230 -6.44 1.72 5.30
N PHE A 231 -6.15 3.00 5.57
CA PHE A 231 -4.79 3.50 5.77
C PHE A 231 -4.68 4.19 7.12
N LEU A 232 -3.47 4.24 7.71
CA LEU A 232 -3.16 5.06 8.87
C LEU A 232 -2.33 6.26 8.38
N PRO A 233 -2.94 7.43 8.11
CA PRO A 233 -2.20 8.59 7.66
C PRO A 233 -1.07 8.99 8.60
N GLY A 234 0.09 9.32 8.02
CA GLY A 234 1.29 9.73 8.75
C GLY A 234 2.11 8.58 9.32
N SER A 235 1.65 7.33 9.23
CA SER A 235 2.37 6.16 9.76
C SER A 235 3.67 5.81 9.01
N HIS A 236 3.94 6.41 7.85
CA HIS A 236 5.23 6.32 7.17
C HIS A 236 6.33 7.12 7.88
N HIS A 237 5.95 8.06 8.75
CA HIS A 237 6.86 8.74 9.66
C HIS A 237 7.18 7.83 10.84
N GLN A 238 8.47 7.51 11.04
CA GLN A 238 8.94 6.60 12.10
C GLN A 238 8.34 6.94 13.48
N VAL A 239 8.24 8.23 13.80
CA VAL A 239 7.79 8.66 15.12
C VAL A 239 6.30 8.39 15.29
N THR A 240 5.49 8.64 14.26
CA THR A 240 4.08 8.25 14.23
C THR A 240 3.96 6.74 14.30
N ALA A 241 4.69 5.96 13.49
CA ALA A 241 4.69 4.50 13.54
C ALA A 241 4.98 3.96 14.94
N ASN A 242 5.99 4.50 15.63
CA ASN A 242 6.35 4.10 16.99
C ASN A 242 5.25 4.46 18.00
N ALA A 243 4.64 5.64 17.87
CA ALA A 243 3.52 6.04 18.72
C ALA A 243 2.32 5.11 18.52
N LEU A 244 2.01 4.77 17.25
CA LEU A 244 0.93 3.85 16.89
C LEU A 244 1.17 2.44 17.46
N GLN A 245 2.41 1.96 17.36
CA GLN A 245 2.81 0.65 17.87
C GLN A 245 2.77 0.58 19.40
N ALA A 246 3.23 1.63 20.08
CA ALA A 246 3.22 1.70 21.54
C ALA A 246 1.80 1.61 22.11
N GLU A 247 0.83 2.31 21.52
CA GLU A 247 -0.58 2.24 21.95
C GLU A 247 -1.20 0.86 21.67
N THR A 248 -0.83 0.20 20.58
CA THR A 248 -1.34 -1.14 20.23
C THR A 248 -0.89 -2.20 21.25
N VAL A 249 0.35 -2.11 21.73
CA VAL A 249 0.91 -3.02 22.75
C VAL A 249 0.30 -2.74 24.14
N GLU A 250 0.05 -1.48 24.47
CA GLU A 250 -0.48 -1.08 25.79
C GLU A 250 -1.98 -1.33 25.97
N ALA A 251 -2.79 -1.26 24.90
CA ALA A 251 -4.25 -1.34 24.99
C ALA A 251 -4.81 -2.77 24.95
N GLY A 252 -4.01 -3.80 24.63
CA GLY A 252 -4.51 -5.18 24.43
C GLY A 252 -5.56 -5.33 23.32
N CYS A 253 -5.83 -4.25 22.60
CA CYS A 253 -6.88 -4.04 21.61
C CYS A 253 -6.34 -3.06 20.56
N SER A 254 -6.59 -3.35 19.29
CA SER A 254 -6.22 -2.56 18.10
C SER A 254 -6.93 -1.20 18.00
N SER A 255 -7.42 -0.64 19.10
CA SER A 255 -8.36 0.49 19.12
C SER A 255 -7.72 1.73 19.74
N GLY A 256 -7.03 2.55 18.93
CA GLY A 256 -6.70 3.91 19.37
C GLY A 256 -5.62 4.62 18.59
N ALA A 257 -4.65 3.88 18.08
CA ALA A 257 -3.52 4.45 17.37
C ALA A 257 -3.91 4.82 15.94
N GLY A 258 -4.23 6.11 15.74
CA GLY A 258 -4.60 6.70 14.46
C GLY A 258 -5.99 6.25 14.02
N MET A 259 -6.90 7.20 13.79
CA MET A 259 -8.17 6.83 13.15
C MET A 259 -7.89 6.49 11.69
N PRO A 260 -8.25 5.27 11.23
CA PRO A 260 -7.95 4.88 9.87
C PRO A 260 -8.74 5.74 8.89
N ALA A 261 -8.06 6.13 7.82
CA ALA A 261 -8.68 6.68 6.64
C ALA A 261 -9.25 5.53 5.81
N VAL A 262 -10.58 5.51 5.67
CA VAL A 262 -11.27 4.53 4.84
C VAL A 262 -11.54 5.20 3.49
N ILE A 263 -10.90 4.69 2.44
CA ILE A 263 -10.92 5.32 1.11
C ILE A 263 -11.94 4.58 0.24
N ASP A 264 -13.19 5.05 0.25
CA ASP A 264 -14.19 4.62 -0.73
C ASP A 264 -13.64 4.85 -2.14
N ALA A 265 -13.86 3.88 -3.02
CA ALA A 265 -13.25 3.87 -4.34
C ALA A 265 -14.18 3.24 -5.38
N GLU A 266 -14.22 3.87 -6.55
CA GLU A 266 -14.89 3.34 -7.73
C GLU A 266 -13.88 2.60 -8.63
N PRO A 267 -14.35 1.66 -9.48
CA PRO A 267 -13.49 1.04 -10.48
C PRO A 267 -12.77 2.09 -11.33
N GLY A 268 -11.45 1.98 -11.40
CA GLY A 268 -10.61 2.88 -12.18
C GLY A 268 -10.08 4.11 -11.43
N ASP A 269 -10.44 4.29 -10.15
CA ASP A 269 -9.67 5.16 -9.27
C ASP A 269 -8.27 4.59 -9.01
N ALA A 270 -7.33 5.44 -8.59
CA ALA A 270 -6.03 5.02 -8.08
C ALA A 270 -5.77 5.59 -6.69
N ILE A 271 -5.14 4.80 -5.84
CA ILE A 271 -4.68 5.20 -4.50
C ILE A 271 -3.17 5.04 -4.49
N VAL A 272 -2.43 6.13 -4.31
CA VAL A 272 -0.97 6.14 -4.27
C VAL A 272 -0.53 6.33 -2.83
N PHE A 273 0.36 5.48 -2.35
CA PHE A 273 0.85 5.57 -0.97
C PHE A 273 2.33 5.24 -0.88
N ASP A 274 2.98 5.79 0.13
CA ASP A 274 4.33 5.42 0.51
C ASP A 274 4.32 3.97 1.02
N MET A 275 5.24 3.14 0.56
CA MET A 275 5.32 1.73 0.94
C MET A 275 5.41 1.49 2.47
N ARG A 276 5.85 2.50 3.23
CA ARG A 276 5.94 2.47 4.70
C ARG A 276 4.60 2.78 5.39
N THR A 277 3.63 3.33 4.68
CA THR A 277 2.31 3.64 5.23
C THR A 277 1.59 2.36 5.63
N HIS A 278 1.19 2.30 6.89
CA HIS A 278 0.41 1.19 7.41
C HIS A 278 -0.99 1.19 6.80
N HIS A 279 -1.40 0.03 6.32
CA HIS A 279 -2.68 -0.17 5.67
C HIS A 279 -3.23 -1.57 5.94
N ALA A 280 -4.52 -1.75 5.69
CA ALA A 280 -5.23 -3.01 5.88
C ALA A 280 -6.24 -3.20 4.76
N GLY A 281 -6.17 -4.33 4.06
CA GLY A 281 -7.22 -4.71 3.12
C GLY A 281 -8.52 -5.01 3.86
N GLY A 282 -9.58 -4.24 3.58
CA GLY A 282 -10.90 -4.46 4.16
C GLY A 282 -11.51 -5.83 3.86
N ALA A 283 -12.49 -6.20 4.69
CA ALA A 283 -13.25 -7.44 4.54
C ALA A 283 -14.04 -7.48 3.22
N ASN A 284 -14.21 -8.68 2.68
CA ASN A 284 -15.13 -8.95 1.58
C ASN A 284 -16.18 -9.93 2.08
N THR A 285 -17.34 -9.43 2.51
CA THR A 285 -18.49 -10.27 2.94
C THR A 285 -19.50 -10.45 1.81
N SER A 286 -19.17 -10.00 0.60
CA SER A 286 -20.04 -10.12 -0.56
C SER A 286 -19.96 -11.51 -1.19
N ARG A 287 -20.75 -11.72 -2.24
CA ARG A 287 -20.67 -12.92 -3.11
C ARG A 287 -19.72 -12.74 -4.30
N GLU A 288 -19.13 -11.57 -4.45
CA GLU A 288 -18.25 -11.26 -5.57
C GLU A 288 -16.79 -11.17 -5.11
N ARG A 289 -15.86 -11.37 -6.04
CA ARG A 289 -14.43 -11.13 -5.78
C ARG A 289 -14.13 -9.65 -5.75
N ARG A 290 -13.24 -9.28 -4.84
CA ARG A 290 -12.65 -7.94 -4.75
C ARG A 290 -11.23 -7.98 -5.28
N SER A 291 -11.03 -7.44 -6.48
CA SER A 291 -9.75 -7.42 -7.17
C SER A 291 -9.13 -6.02 -7.13
N VAL A 292 -7.85 -5.93 -6.75
CA VAL A 292 -7.07 -4.69 -6.71
C VAL A 292 -5.79 -4.91 -7.49
N LEU A 293 -5.63 -4.19 -8.60
CA LEU A 293 -4.38 -4.15 -9.34
C LEU A 293 -3.40 -3.25 -8.59
N TYR A 294 -2.12 -3.61 -8.58
CA TYR A 294 -1.09 -2.80 -7.94
C TYR A 294 0.18 -2.68 -8.76
N PHE A 295 0.85 -1.55 -8.56
CA PHE A 295 2.15 -1.23 -9.12
C PHE A 295 3.04 -0.68 -8.02
N THR A 296 4.24 -1.23 -7.89
CA THR A 296 5.24 -0.74 -6.96
C THR A 296 6.33 -0.06 -7.76
N TYR A 297 6.49 1.25 -7.57
CA TYR A 297 7.60 2.02 -8.13
C TYR A 297 8.64 2.26 -7.05
N ALA A 298 9.92 2.26 -7.42
CA ALA A 298 11.01 2.42 -6.48
C ALA A 298 12.15 3.27 -7.03
N LEU A 299 12.95 3.82 -6.13
CA LEU A 299 14.25 4.40 -6.49
C LEU A 299 15.14 3.35 -7.20
N PRO A 300 16.02 3.76 -8.13
CA PRO A 300 16.83 2.83 -8.93
C PRO A 300 17.65 1.84 -8.10
N TRP A 301 18.09 2.22 -6.90
CA TRP A 301 18.90 1.38 -6.02
C TRP A 301 18.08 0.43 -5.15
N TYR A 302 16.76 0.61 -5.03
CA TYR A 302 15.90 -0.21 -4.19
C TYR A 302 15.26 -1.30 -5.05
N ASP A 303 15.80 -2.53 -5.01
CA ASP A 303 15.27 -3.72 -5.71
C ASP A 303 14.76 -4.74 -4.70
N ALA A 304 14.28 -5.86 -5.24
CA ALA A 304 13.92 -7.04 -4.50
C ALA A 304 15.07 -7.60 -3.65
N GLU A 305 16.35 -7.39 -4.01
CA GLU A 305 17.47 -7.82 -3.17
C GLU A 305 17.60 -6.93 -1.94
N MET A 306 17.67 -5.62 -2.15
CA MET A 306 17.67 -4.64 -1.06
C MET A 306 16.46 -4.81 -0.12
N GLN A 307 15.26 -5.04 -0.66
CA GLN A 307 14.07 -5.31 0.19
C GLN A 307 14.26 -6.57 1.03
N ARG A 308 14.76 -7.67 0.44
CA ARG A 308 15.02 -8.92 1.19
C ARG A 308 16.07 -8.72 2.28
N GLU A 309 17.14 -7.99 1.99
CA GLU A 309 18.18 -7.68 2.96
C GLU A 309 17.64 -6.89 4.14
N LEU A 310 16.84 -5.85 3.87
CA LEU A 310 16.24 -5.01 4.92
C LEU A 310 15.22 -5.79 5.76
N LEU A 311 14.39 -6.64 5.15
CA LEU A 311 13.47 -7.53 5.87
C LEU A 311 14.20 -8.58 6.70
N GLY A 312 15.28 -9.17 6.16
CA GLY A 312 16.12 -10.14 6.86
C GLY A 312 16.91 -9.53 8.02
N SER A 313 17.34 -8.27 7.88
CA SER A 313 18.06 -7.51 8.91
C SER A 313 17.13 -6.97 10.02
N ALA A 314 15.83 -6.85 9.74
CA ALA A 314 14.82 -6.36 10.68
C ALA A 314 14.36 -7.39 11.73
N GLY A 315 14.94 -8.60 11.76
CA GLY A 315 14.77 -9.52 12.89
C GLY A 315 13.38 -10.14 13.05
N LEU A 316 12.58 -10.28 11.99
CA LEU A 316 11.41 -11.15 11.95
C LEU A 316 11.71 -12.37 11.09
N VAL A 317 12.48 -13.28 11.67
CA VAL A 317 12.49 -14.66 11.22
C VAL A 317 11.12 -15.25 11.56
N GLN A 318 10.19 -15.29 10.60
CA GLN A 318 9.19 -16.36 10.59
C GLN A 318 9.94 -17.66 10.30
N ARG A 319 10.57 -18.22 11.35
CA ARG A 319 11.00 -19.62 11.37
C ARG A 319 9.71 -20.42 11.47
N GLY A 320 9.15 -20.79 10.32
CA GLY A 320 7.89 -21.51 10.32
C GLY A 320 7.21 -21.74 8.97
N ALA A 321 7.92 -21.66 7.85
CA ALA A 321 7.47 -22.31 6.63
C ALA A 321 8.70 -22.85 5.92
N ALA A 322 8.79 -24.17 5.78
CA ALA A 322 9.69 -24.76 4.79
C ALA A 322 9.37 -24.09 3.43
N PRO A 323 10.36 -23.87 2.55
CA PRO A 323 10.05 -23.44 1.19
C PRO A 323 9.02 -24.42 0.62
N ALA A 324 7.82 -23.92 0.30
CA ALA A 324 6.80 -24.72 -0.36
C ALA A 324 7.44 -25.34 -1.62
N PRO A 325 7.22 -26.64 -1.89
CA PRO A 325 7.83 -27.30 -3.02
C PRO A 325 7.51 -26.52 -4.30
N LYS A 326 8.53 -26.22 -5.10
CA LYS A 326 8.33 -25.75 -6.48
C LYS A 326 7.65 -26.89 -7.24
N LEU A 327 6.34 -26.80 -7.41
CA LEU A 327 5.59 -27.78 -8.21
C LEU A 327 5.66 -27.34 -9.66
N THR A 328 6.39 -28.11 -10.47
CA THR A 328 6.38 -27.98 -11.93
C THR A 328 5.02 -28.44 -12.47
N PRO A 329 4.46 -27.77 -13.49
CA PRO A 329 3.21 -28.20 -14.10
C PRO A 329 3.32 -29.67 -14.55
N ALA A 330 2.27 -30.45 -14.26
CA ALA A 330 2.16 -31.81 -14.76
C ALA A 330 2.19 -31.79 -16.30
N PRO A 331 2.88 -32.75 -16.96
CA PRO A 331 2.90 -32.82 -18.41
C PRO A 331 1.47 -32.99 -18.95
N PRO A 332 1.15 -32.40 -20.11
CA PRO A 332 -0.15 -32.55 -20.72
C PRO A 332 -0.42 -34.03 -21.03
N THR A 333 -1.60 -34.50 -20.64
CA THR A 333 -2.16 -35.80 -21.02
C THR A 333 -2.72 -35.78 -22.43
#